data_AF-I5C9Q4-F1
#
_entry.id   AF-I5C9Q4-F1
#
_cell.length_a   1.000
_cell.length_b   1.000
_cell.length_c   1.000
_cell.angle_alpha   90.00
_cell.angle_beta   90.00
_cell.angle_gamma   90.00
#
_symmetry.space_group_name_H-M   'P 1'
#
loop_
_entity.id
_entity.type
_entity.pdbx_description
1 polymer ?
#
loop_
_entity_poly.entity_id
_entity_poly.type
_entity_poly.pdbx_seq_one_letter_code
_entity_poly.pdbx_strand_id
1 'polypeptide(L)'
;MKNVLRDYRKKSNGNGQDTLEKKEPQLLIKDALFVRNKGNLVKVKFVDILWMKGDGNYTTLVTRTGVFSLRNILKEFEAMLPERDFMRIHKSYIVRIDEIQTINPREVTVGEDVVPVGRTYYQGLLNGINKLGASGGSSD
;
A
#
# COMPACT_ATOMS: atom_id res chain seq x y z
N MET A 1 6.85 -7.84 15.68
CA MET A 1 6.31 -6.76 16.53
C MET A 1 4.82 -6.97 16.71
N LYS A 2 4.43 -7.74 17.73
CA LYS A 2 3.06 -7.71 18.27
C LYS A 2 3.19 -6.92 19.57
N ASN A 3 2.64 -5.72 19.62
CA ASN A 3 2.20 -5.03 20.84
C ASN A 3 1.80 -3.61 20.45
N VAL A 4 0.52 -3.46 20.10
CA VAL A 4 -0.21 -2.25 20.41
C VAL A 4 -1.11 -2.66 21.57
N LEU A 5 -0.82 -2.07 22.74
CA LEU A 5 -1.49 -2.34 24.00
C LEU A 5 -3.00 -2.25 23.81
N ARG A 6 -3.70 -3.30 24.25
CA ARG A 6 -5.14 -3.45 24.12
C ARG A 6 -5.82 -2.68 25.25
N ASP A 7 -6.16 -1.43 24.98
CA ASP A 7 -7.06 -0.66 25.85
C ASP A 7 -8.50 -1.11 25.58
N TYR A 8 -8.98 -2.07 26.37
CA TYR A 8 -10.41 -2.43 26.41
C TYR A 8 -11.13 -1.53 27.42
N ARG A 9 -12.23 -0.87 27.01
CA ARG A 9 -13.16 -0.21 27.94
C ARG A 9 -14.46 -1.02 28.02
N LYS A 10 -14.89 -1.38 29.24
CA LYS A 10 -16.23 -1.91 29.51
C LYS A 10 -17.27 -0.82 29.32
N LYS A 11 -18.35 -1.14 28.61
CA LYS A 11 -19.56 -0.32 28.54
C LYS A 11 -20.76 -1.24 28.77
N SER A 12 -21.42 -1.10 29.92
CA SER A 12 -22.67 -1.81 30.18
C SER A 12 -23.81 -1.07 29.49
N ASN A 13 -24.46 -1.69 28.51
CA ASN A 13 -25.81 -1.28 28.15
C ASN A 13 -26.80 -1.98 29.10
N GLY A 14 -27.94 -1.34 29.40
CA GLY A 14 -28.94 -1.77 30.40
C GLY A 14 -29.60 -3.15 30.19
N ASN A 15 -29.13 -3.93 29.22
CA ASN A 15 -29.58 -5.30 28.92
C ASN A 15 -28.50 -6.37 29.18
N GLY A 16 -27.44 -6.07 29.96
CA GLY A 16 -26.52 -7.10 30.49
C GLY A 16 -25.64 -7.80 29.45
N GLN A 17 -25.54 -7.30 28.21
CA GLN A 17 -24.58 -7.78 27.23
C GLN A 17 -23.33 -6.88 27.25
N ASP A 18 -22.21 -7.43 27.74
CA ASP A 18 -20.89 -6.82 27.64
C ASP A 18 -20.37 -7.04 26.20
N THR A 19 -20.43 -6.02 25.35
CA THR A 19 -19.73 -6.02 24.06
C THR A 19 -18.33 -5.43 24.23
N LEU A 20 -17.30 -6.22 23.92
CA LEU A 20 -15.90 -5.78 23.90
C LEU A 20 -15.63 -5.04 22.58
N GLU A 21 -15.86 -3.73 22.53
CA GLU A 21 -15.42 -2.91 21.41
C GLU A 21 -13.88 -2.80 21.42
N LYS A 22 -13.21 -3.34 20.39
CA LYS A 22 -11.79 -3.06 20.14
C LYS A 22 -11.69 -1.60 19.70
N LYS A 23 -11.09 -0.75 20.53
CA LYS A 23 -10.69 0.59 20.09
C LYS A 23 -9.50 0.42 19.13
N GLU A 24 -9.71 0.72 17.86
CA GLU A 24 -8.62 0.88 16.89
C GLU A 24 -7.59 1.87 17.48
N PRO A 25 -6.29 1.54 17.47
CA PRO A 25 -5.27 2.43 18.01
C PRO A 25 -5.30 3.76 17.24
N GLN A 26 -5.45 4.86 17.96
CA GLN A 26 -5.43 6.20 17.35
C GLN A 26 -3.99 6.55 16.99
N LEU A 27 -3.64 6.39 15.71
CA LEU A 27 -2.32 6.77 15.21
C LEU A 27 -2.11 8.29 15.36
N LEU A 28 -0.99 8.67 15.97
CA LEU A 28 -0.57 10.07 16.12
C LEU A 28 -0.20 10.70 14.77
N ILE A 29 0.33 9.89 13.85
CA ILE A 29 0.76 10.28 12.50
C ILE A 29 0.00 9.40 11.51
N LYS A 30 -0.77 10.03 10.61
CA LYS A 30 -1.69 9.34 9.69
C LYS A 30 -1.24 9.36 8.23
N ASP A 31 -0.27 10.22 7.91
CA ASP A 31 0.19 10.53 6.55
C ASP A 31 1.58 9.94 6.25
N ALA A 32 2.11 9.11 7.14
CA ALA A 32 3.45 8.59 7.08
C ALA A 32 3.59 7.28 7.84
N LEU A 33 4.62 6.53 7.47
CA LEU A 33 5.13 5.41 8.26
C LEU A 33 6.55 5.71 8.75
N PHE A 34 7.00 4.96 9.75
CA PHE A 34 8.37 5.02 10.24
C PHE A 34 9.08 3.73 9.90
N VAL A 35 10.18 3.82 9.15
CA VAL A 35 11.00 2.68 8.75
C VAL A 35 12.27 2.61 9.57
N ARG A 36 12.75 1.40 9.86
CA ARG A 36 14.05 1.23 10.51
C ARG A 36 15.15 1.36 9.46
N ASN A 37 16.03 2.34 9.62
CA ASN A 37 17.20 2.55 8.76
C ASN A 37 18.41 2.92 9.62
N LYS A 38 19.51 2.14 9.51
CA LYS A 38 20.77 2.35 10.26
C LYS A 38 20.56 2.61 11.77
N GLY A 39 19.71 1.80 12.41
CA GLY A 39 19.40 1.90 13.85
C GLY A 39 18.31 2.92 14.20
N ASN A 40 18.01 3.86 13.33
CA ASN A 40 17.01 4.91 13.55
C ASN A 40 15.65 4.56 12.98
N LEU A 41 14.60 5.19 13.52
CA LEU A 41 13.29 5.25 12.87
C LEU A 41 13.25 6.51 12.01
N VAL A 42 13.12 6.34 10.70
CA VAL A 42 13.05 7.42 9.72
C VAL A 42 11.60 7.56 9.26
N LYS A 43 11.06 8.78 9.37
CA LYS A 43 9.73 9.09 8.85
C LYS A 43 9.77 9.07 7.32
N VAL A 44 8.83 8.35 6.71
CA VAL A 44 8.58 8.36 5.27
C VAL A 44 7.11 8.72 5.07
N LYS A 45 6.86 9.88 4.45
CA LYS A 45 5.47 10.27 4.13
C LYS A 45 4.96 9.41 3.00
N PHE A 46 3.68 9.08 3.03
CA PHE A 46 3.06 8.29 1.97
C PHE A 46 3.15 8.97 0.59
N VAL A 47 3.07 10.30 0.57
CA VAL A 47 3.20 11.12 -0.66
C VAL A 47 4.60 11.06 -1.29
N ASP A 48 5.61 10.64 -0.53
CA ASP A 48 6.98 10.51 -1.04
C ASP A 48 7.25 9.11 -1.60
N ILE A 49 6.38 8.12 -1.35
CA ILE A 49 6.56 6.73 -1.79
C ILE A 49 6.15 6.60 -3.25
N LEU A 50 7.02 6.03 -4.09
CA LEU A 50 6.70 5.75 -5.50
C LEU A 50 6.22 4.31 -5.68
N TRP A 51 7.03 3.35 -5.23
CA TRP A 51 6.72 1.94 -5.32
C TRP A 51 7.54 1.11 -4.32
N MET A 52 7.12 -0.14 -4.14
CA MET A 52 7.77 -1.12 -3.30
C MET A 52 7.96 -2.43 -4.07
N LYS A 53 9.12 -3.06 -3.90
CA LYS A 53 9.44 -4.38 -4.44
C LYS A 53 9.69 -5.37 -3.31
N GLY A 54 8.91 -6.44 -3.27
CA GLY A 54 9.11 -7.56 -2.36
C GLY A 54 10.05 -8.61 -2.93
N ASP A 55 11.04 -9.02 -2.14
CA ASP A 55 11.94 -10.13 -2.42
C ASP A 55 12.15 -10.98 -1.14
N GLY A 56 11.49 -12.14 -1.10
CA GLY A 56 11.43 -12.98 0.09
C GLY A 56 10.89 -12.22 1.31
N ASN A 57 11.73 -12.08 2.34
CA ASN A 57 11.41 -11.39 3.60
C ASN A 57 11.86 -9.92 3.62
N TYR A 58 12.26 -9.38 2.47
CA TYR A 58 12.68 -8.00 2.33
C TYR A 58 11.76 -7.25 1.37
N THR A 59 11.62 -5.96 1.62
CA THR A 59 10.97 -5.02 0.73
C THR A 59 11.92 -3.85 0.48
N THR A 60 12.20 -3.60 -0.80
CA THR A 60 12.78 -2.34 -1.25
C THR A 60 11.67 -1.32 -1.35
N LEU A 61 11.76 -0.23 -0.59
CA LEU A 61 10.86 0.91 -0.63
C LEU A 61 11.54 2.05 -1.37
N VAL A 62 11.01 2.43 -2.52
CA VAL A 62 11.51 3.54 -3.33
C VAL A 62 10.66 4.77 -3.06
N THR A 63 11.34 5.87 -2.77
CA THR A 63 10.76 7.17 -2.48
C THR A 63 11.39 8.23 -3.37
N ARG A 64 10.76 9.40 -3.48
CA ARG A 64 11.30 10.56 -4.20
C ARG A 64 12.70 10.98 -3.74
N THR A 65 13.01 10.73 -2.47
CA THR A 65 14.27 11.17 -1.84
C THR A 65 15.30 10.06 -1.66
N GLY A 66 14.98 8.82 -2.02
CA GLY A 66 15.90 7.70 -1.87
C GLY A 66 15.25 6.34 -1.68
N VAL A 67 16.07 5.35 -1.36
CA VAL A 67 15.68 3.94 -1.31
C VAL A 67 15.97 3.35 0.07
N PHE A 68 15.03 2.57 0.59
CA PHE A 68 15.16 1.85 1.85
C PHE A 68 15.05 0.34 1.61
N SER A 69 15.91 -0.45 2.25
CA SER A 69 15.80 -1.91 2.30
C SER A 69 15.31 -2.34 3.67
N LEU A 70 14.13 -2.96 3.71
CA LEU A 70 13.37 -3.21 4.94
C LEU A 70 13.14 -4.70 5.11
N ARG A 71 13.33 -5.24 6.31
CA ARG A 71 13.06 -6.65 6.64
C ARG A 71 11.58 -6.86 6.96
N ASN A 72 10.73 -6.56 6.00
CA ASN A 72 9.28 -6.65 6.06
C ASN A 72 8.77 -7.19 4.72
N ILE A 73 7.69 -7.97 4.74
CA ILE A 73 7.03 -8.45 3.52
C ILE A 73 5.99 -7.43 3.03
N LEU A 74 5.68 -7.45 1.73
CA LEU A 74 4.67 -6.55 1.13
C LEU A 74 3.32 -6.56 1.84
N LYS A 75 2.88 -7.72 2.35
CA LYS A 75 1.62 -7.87 3.08
C LYS A 75 1.55 -7.00 4.35
N GLU A 76 2.69 -6.76 4.99
CA GLU A 76 2.75 -5.87 6.15
C GLU A 76 2.56 -4.41 5.72
N PHE A 77 3.10 -4.01 4.56
CA PHE A 77 2.87 -2.68 4.00
C PHE A 77 1.41 -2.49 3.57
N GLU A 78 0.79 -3.47 2.91
CA GLU A 78 -0.63 -3.40 2.52
C GLU A 78 -1.55 -3.11 3.71
N ALA A 79 -1.24 -3.64 4.90
CA ALA A 79 -2.04 -3.40 6.11
C ALA A 79 -1.87 -1.98 6.71
N MET A 80 -0.84 -1.24 6.31
CA MET A 80 -0.51 0.09 6.85
C MET A 80 -0.77 1.22 5.84
N LEU A 81 -0.77 0.92 4.55
CA LEU A 81 -0.90 1.91 3.48
C LEU A 81 -2.37 2.29 3.27
N PRO A 82 -2.67 3.56 2.95
CA PRO A 82 -4.00 3.95 2.52
C PRO A 82 -4.36 3.23 1.21
N GLU A 83 -5.39 2.37 1.24
CA GLU A 83 -5.84 1.58 0.09
C GLU A 83 -6.24 2.45 -1.12
N ARG A 84 -6.61 3.71 -0.88
CA ARG A 84 -6.96 4.68 -1.93
C ARG A 84 -5.76 5.20 -2.72
N ASP A 85 -4.57 5.15 -2.12
CA ASP A 85 -3.36 5.74 -2.68
C ASP A 85 -2.41 4.69 -3.26
N PHE A 86 -2.52 3.44 -2.81
CA PHE A 86 -1.61 2.36 -3.16
C PHE A 86 -2.34 1.15 -3.70
N MET A 87 -1.76 0.52 -4.72
CA MET A 87 -2.29 -0.70 -5.31
C MET A 87 -1.18 -1.74 -5.49
N ARG A 88 -1.45 -2.99 -5.10
CA ARG A 88 -0.62 -4.11 -5.49
C ARG A 88 -0.86 -4.44 -6.95
N ILE A 89 0.18 -4.36 -7.77
CA ILE A 89 0.11 -4.59 -9.23
C ILE A 89 0.84 -5.86 -9.68
N HIS A 90 1.59 -6.49 -8.78
CA HIS A 90 2.26 -7.76 -9.03
C HIS A 90 2.45 -8.50 -7.70
N LYS A 91 2.74 -9.82 -7.76
CA LYS A 91 3.05 -10.59 -6.54
C LYS A 91 4.21 -9.99 -5.74
N SER A 92 5.08 -9.23 -6.39
CA SER A 92 6.25 -8.57 -5.79
C SER A 92 6.23 -7.04 -5.91
N TYR A 93 5.15 -6.39 -6.35
CA TYR A 93 5.13 -4.92 -6.46
C TYR A 93 3.84 -4.30 -5.95
N ILE A 94 4.00 -3.23 -5.16
CA ILE A 94 2.97 -2.26 -4.78
C ILE A 94 3.41 -0.90 -5.31
N VAL A 95 2.49 -0.13 -5.88
CA VAL A 95 2.78 1.19 -6.44
C VAL A 95 1.84 2.23 -5.86
N ARG A 96 2.28 3.48 -5.84
CA ARG A 96 1.42 4.64 -5.58
C ARG A 96 0.64 4.98 -6.86
N ILE A 97 -0.68 5.09 -6.76
CA ILE A 97 -1.58 5.12 -7.92
C ILE A 97 -1.45 6.43 -8.70
N ASP A 98 -1.33 7.57 -8.01
CA ASP A 98 -1.18 8.90 -8.62
C ASP A 98 0.18 9.10 -9.31
N GLU A 99 1.17 8.25 -9.04
CA GLU A 99 2.49 8.27 -9.69
C GLU A 99 2.53 7.47 -11.01
N ILE A 100 1.47 6.72 -11.33
CA ILE A 100 1.39 5.93 -12.56
C ILE A 100 1.29 6.85 -13.78
N GLN A 101 2.24 6.76 -14.70
CA GLN A 101 2.31 7.56 -15.93
C GLN A 101 1.80 6.79 -17.15
N THR A 102 2.19 5.52 -17.28
CA THR A 102 1.77 4.67 -18.40
C THR A 102 1.45 3.28 -17.91
N ILE A 103 0.51 2.62 -18.59
CA ILE A 103 0.06 1.26 -18.27
C ILE A 103 0.04 0.45 -19.57
N ASN A 104 0.70 -0.70 -19.57
CA ASN A 104 0.54 -1.71 -20.61
C ASN A 104 0.40 -3.11 -19.98
N PRO A 105 0.09 -4.17 -20.75
CA PRO A 105 -0.16 -5.50 -20.19
C PRO A 105 1.03 -6.18 -19.47
N ARG A 106 2.25 -5.66 -19.61
CA ARG A 106 3.48 -6.23 -19.06
C ARG A 106 4.06 -5.39 -17.94
N GLU A 107 3.96 -4.07 -18.06
CA GLU A 107 4.60 -3.12 -17.16
C GLU A 107 3.80 -1.82 -17.02
N VAL A 108 4.16 -1.09 -15.97
CA VAL A 108 3.62 0.21 -15.59
C VAL A 108 4.80 1.14 -15.36
N THR A 109 4.75 2.35 -15.92
CA THR A 109 5.70 3.41 -15.58
C THR A 109 5.21 4.13 -14.34
N VAL A 110 6.06 4.24 -13.31
CA VAL A 110 5.75 4.90 -12.03
C VAL A 110 6.87 5.88 -11.72
N GLY A 111 6.57 7.18 -11.77
CA GLY A 111 7.62 8.20 -11.81
C GLY A 111 8.53 7.99 -13.02
N GLU A 112 9.83 7.79 -12.78
CA GLU A 112 10.84 7.51 -13.82
C GLU A 112 11.13 6.00 -13.99
N ASP A 113 10.57 5.15 -13.12
CA ASP A 113 10.84 3.73 -13.11
C ASP A 113 9.80 2.93 -13.90
N VAL A 114 10.22 1.77 -14.41
CA VAL A 114 9.33 0.79 -15.06
C VAL A 114 9.25 -0.47 -14.19
N VAL A 115 8.03 -0.83 -13.78
CA VAL A 115 7.77 -1.97 -12.91
C VAL A 115 6.80 -2.97 -13.57
N PRO A 116 6.97 -4.30 -13.37
CA PRO A 116 6.11 -5.29 -14.00
C PRO A 116 4.72 -5.30 -13.36
N VAL A 117 3.70 -5.56 -14.19
CA VAL A 117 2.33 -5.83 -13.75
C VAL A 117 1.98 -7.30 -14.00
N GLY A 118 1.37 -7.96 -13.03
CA GLY A 118 0.89 -9.31 -13.19
C GLY A 118 -0.43 -9.35 -13.97
N ARG A 119 -0.63 -10.35 -14.83
CA ARG A 119 -1.85 -10.50 -15.64
C ARG A 119 -3.15 -10.38 -14.83
N THR A 120 -3.20 -10.96 -13.64
CA THR A 120 -4.37 -10.91 -12.75
C THR A 120 -4.60 -9.52 -12.16
N TYR A 121 -3.54 -8.77 -11.91
CA TYR A 121 -3.59 -7.42 -11.34
C TYR A 121 -3.88 -6.35 -12.40
N TYR A 122 -3.41 -6.58 -13.62
CA TYR A 122 -3.61 -5.68 -14.76
C TYR A 122 -5.09 -5.37 -15.00
N GLN A 123 -5.94 -6.40 -14.98
CA GLN A 123 -7.38 -6.20 -15.16
C GLN A 123 -8.00 -5.37 -14.04
N GLY A 124 -7.58 -5.61 -12.78
CA GLY A 124 -8.02 -4.81 -11.64
C GLY A 124 -7.62 -3.34 -11.78
N LEU A 125 -6.38 -3.09 -12.18
CA LEU A 125 -5.87 -1.73 -12.41
C LEU A 125 -6.66 -1.03 -13.51
N LEU A 126 -6.91 -1.72 -14.63
CA LEU A 126 -7.70 -1.19 -15.75
C LEU A 126 -9.16 -0.90 -15.39
N ASN A 127 -9.75 -1.65 -14.46
CA ASN A 127 -11.12 -1.43 -14.03
C ASN A 127 -11.24 -0.26 -13.04
N GLY A 128 -10.15 0.11 -12.37
CA GLY A 128 -10.09 1.19 -11.39
C GLY A 128 -9.83 2.59 -11.98
N ILE A 129 -9.70 2.72 -13.31
CA ILE A 129 -9.34 3.99 -13.97
C ILE A 129 -10.41 4.44 -14.97
N ASN A 130 -10.54 5.77 -15.11
CA ASN A 130 -11.31 6.37 -16.19
C ASN A 130 -10.47 6.43 -17.47
N LYS A 131 -11.10 6.15 -18.61
CA LYS A 131 -10.45 6.14 -19.93
C LYS A 131 -11.26 7.02 -20.87
N LEU A 132 -10.60 7.94 -21.56
CA LEU A 132 -11.18 8.72 -22.64
C LEU A 132 -10.63 8.16 -23.96
N GLY A 133 -11.51 7.90 -24.95
CA GLY A 133 -11.09 7.44 -26.28
C GLY A 133 -11.22 5.94 -26.57
N ALA A 134 -12.17 5.23 -25.94
CA ALA A 134 -12.58 3.93 -26.46
C ALA A 134 -13.53 4.12 -27.67
N SER A 135 -12.95 4.23 -28.87
CA SER A 135 -13.68 4.06 -30.13
C SER A 135 -13.12 2.87 -30.91
N GLY A 136 -13.85 1.75 -30.88
CA GLY A 136 -13.99 0.84 -32.02
C GLY A 136 -12.96 -0.28 -32.22
N GLY A 137 -13.47 -1.52 -32.25
CA GLY A 137 -12.87 -2.70 -32.89
C GLY A 137 -12.21 -3.67 -31.90
N SER A 138 -12.67 -4.90 -31.69
CA SER A 138 -13.29 -5.81 -32.66
C SER A 138 -14.44 -6.61 -32.06
N SER A 139 -15.50 -6.70 -32.83
CA SER A 139 -16.36 -7.88 -32.93
C SER A 139 -15.51 -9.10 -33.27
N ASP A 140 -15.71 -10.18 -32.52
CA ASP A 140 -15.99 -11.55 -33.00
C ASP A 140 -16.50 -12.39 -31.81
#